data_AF-A0A6P0MH01-F1
#
_entry.id   AF-A0A6P0MH01-F1
#
_cell.length_a   1.000
_cell.length_b   1.000
_cell.length_c   1.000
_cell.angle_alpha   90.00
_cell.angle_beta   90.00
_cell.angle_gamma   90.00
#
_symmetry.space_group_name_H-M   'P 1'
#
loop_
_entity.id
_entity.type
_entity.pdbx_description
1 polymer ?
#
loop_
_entity_poly.entity_id
_entity_poly.type
_entity_poly.pdbx_seq_one_letter_code
_entity_poly.pdbx_strand_id
1 'polypeptide(L)' 'MHSSFRLNVRDLDQNFLESLKTLFQDKEIEIIVYDVDETAYLSKSEANRQRLLQAIKNVENGTNLIEVNIVP' A
#
# COMPACT_ATOMS: atom_id res chain seq x y z
N MET A 1 -0.71 2.26 21.73
CA MET A 1 -0.37 1.31 20.65
C MET A 1 -0.89 1.90 19.35
N HIS A 2 -0.10 1.90 18.28
CA HIS A 2 -0.52 2.39 16.97
C HIS A 2 -0.48 1.21 15.99
N SER A 3 -1.60 0.94 15.33
CA SER A 3 -1.75 -0.13 14.35
C SER A 3 -2.36 0.47 13.09
N SER A 4 -1.79 0.14 11.93
CA SER A 4 -2.30 0.59 10.63
C SER A 4 -2.68 -0.64 9.81
N PHE A 5 -3.89 -0.64 9.28
CA PHE A 5 -4.42 -1.69 8.42
C PHE A 5 -4.61 -1.11 7.02
N ARG A 6 -4.01 -1.75 6.00
CA ARG A 6 -4.22 -1.41 4.58
C ARG A 6 -5.01 -2.55 3.95
N LEU A 7 -6.24 -2.28 3.54
CA LEU A 7 -7.18 -3.28 3.05
C LEU A 7 -8.00 -2.74 1.86
N ASN A 8 -8.57 -3.65 1.05
CA ASN A 8 -9.57 -3.26 0.08
C ASN A 8 -10.90 -2.98 0.79
N VAL A 9 -11.76 -2.13 0.23
CA VAL A 9 -13.09 -1.85 0.80
C VAL A 9 -13.94 -3.11 0.99
N ARG A 10 -13.74 -4.13 0.14
CA ARG A 10 -14.45 -5.42 0.23
C ARG A 10 -14.03 -6.24 1.45
N ASP A 11 -12.84 -6.00 1.98
CA ASP A 11 -12.31 -6.68 3.16
C ASP A 11 -12.80 -6.01 4.46
N LEU A 12 -13.44 -4.84 4.37
CA LEU A 12 -14.09 -4.17 5.49
C LEU A 12 -15.45 -4.82 5.77
N ASP A 13 -15.42 -6.08 6.22
CA ASP A 13 -16.59 -6.90 6.50
C ASP A 13 -16.90 -7.01 8.00
N GLN A 14 -17.97 -7.74 8.33
CA GLN A 14 -18.37 -7.96 9.73
C GLN A 14 -17.27 -8.68 10.52
N ASN A 15 -16.55 -9.63 9.91
CA ASN A 15 -15.53 -10.41 10.60
C ASN A 15 -14.33 -9.54 11.00
N PHE A 16 -13.94 -8.61 10.11
CA PHE A 16 -12.93 -7.62 10.41
C PHE A 16 -13.36 -6.72 11.58
N LEU A 17 -14.61 -6.24 11.57
CA LEU A 17 -15.12 -5.38 12.64
C LEU A 17 -15.18 -6.11 14.00
N GLU A 18 -15.60 -7.37 14.04
CA GLU A 18 -15.58 -8.16 15.27
C GLU A 18 -14.14 -8.42 15.77
N SER A 19 -13.21 -8.64 14.84
CA SER A 19 -11.78 -8.78 15.18
C SER A 19 -11.22 -7.48 15.77
N LEU A 20 -11.57 -6.33 15.20
CA LEU A 20 -11.17 -5.01 15.69
C LEU A 20 -11.69 -4.75 17.11
N LYS A 21 -12.98 -5.03 17.36
CA LYS A 21 -13.59 -4.90 18.70
C LYS A 21 -12.89 -5.79 19.73
N THR A 22 -12.54 -7.02 19.34
CA THR A 22 -11.84 -7.96 20.22
C THR A 22 -10.44 -7.48 20.55
N LEU A 23 -9.69 -6.96 19.56
CA LEU A 23 -8.32 -6.46 19.74
C LEU A 23 -8.24 -5.22 20.64
N PHE A 24 -9.24 -4.35 20.58
CA PHE A 24 -9.26 -3.06 21.28
C PHE A 24 -10.37 -2.99 22.34
N GLN A 25 -10.72 -4.13 22.95
CA GLN A 25 -11.75 -4.20 23.97
C GLN A 25 -11.51 -3.16 25.09
N ASP A 26 -12.57 -2.43 25.45
CA ASP A 26 -12.58 -1.38 26.48
C ASP A 26 -11.62 -0.20 26.20
N LYS A 27 -11.23 0.02 24.94
CA LYS A 27 -10.46 1.18 24.49
C LYS A 27 -11.31 2.10 23.62
N GLU A 28 -11.08 3.40 23.75
CA GLU A 28 -11.52 4.37 22.77
C GLU A 28 -10.59 4.30 21.56
N ILE A 29 -11.16 4.22 20.36
CA ILE A 29 -10.42 4.14 19.10
C ILE A 29 -10.90 5.22 18.13
N GLU A 30 -9.99 5.67 17.28
CA GLU A 30 -10.26 6.53 16.13
C GLU A 30 -10.04 5.72 14.84
N ILE A 31 -10.96 5.82 13.87
CA ILE A 31 -10.81 5.22 12.54
C ILE A 31 -10.65 6.35 11.52
N ILE A 32 -9.51 6.37 10.84
CA ILE A 32 -9.21 7.33 9.76
C ILE A 32 -9.35 6.62 8.42
N VAL A 33 -10.27 7.07 7.57
CA VAL A 33 -10.51 6.50 6.23
C VAL A 33 -10.21 7.56 5.17
N TYR A 34 -9.43 7.18 4.16
CA TYR A 34 -9.16 7.99 2.99
C TYR A 34 -9.02 7.08 1.77
N ASP A 35 -9.36 7.60 0.59
CA ASP A 35 -9.13 6.88 -0.65
C ASP A 35 -7.62 6.85 -0.94
N VAL A 36 -7.10 5.65 -1.18
CA VAL A 36 -5.66 5.44 -1.42
C VAL A 36 -5.42 5.46 -2.92
N ASP A 37 -5.24 6.66 -3.48
CA ASP A 37 -4.70 6.78 -4.83
C ASP A 37 -3.17 6.60 -4.80
N GLU A 38 -2.73 5.35 -4.88
CA GLU A 38 -1.32 4.99 -4.90
C GLU A 38 -0.59 5.58 -6.12
N THR A 39 -1.31 5.81 -7.24
CA THR A 39 -0.74 6.47 -8.42
C THR A 39 -0.45 7.93 -8.14
N ALA A 40 -1.38 8.65 -7.50
CA ALA A 40 -1.16 10.03 -7.07
C ALA A 40 -0.05 10.13 -6.01
N TYR A 41 0.02 9.18 -5.07
CA TYR A 41 1.09 9.12 -4.08
C TYR A 41 2.47 8.93 -4.72
N LEU A 42 2.61 7.93 -5.60
CA LEU A 42 3.85 7.67 -6.33
C LEU A 42 4.22 8.82 -7.27
N SER A 43 3.23 9.52 -7.83
CA SER A 43 3.43 10.66 -8.74
C SER A 43 3.63 12.00 -8.03
N LYS A 44 3.57 12.04 -6.69
CA LYS A 44 3.60 13.28 -5.90
C LYS A 44 4.91 14.07 -6.04
N SER A 45 6.03 13.38 -6.31
CA SER A 45 7.32 13.99 -6.62
C SER A 45 7.64 13.81 -8.09
N GLU A 46 7.96 14.89 -8.79
CA GLU A 46 8.35 14.83 -10.21
C GLU A 46 9.56 13.91 -10.41
N ALA A 47 10.53 13.96 -9.50
CA ALA A 47 11.69 13.07 -9.54
C ALA A 47 11.29 11.58 -9.39
N ASN A 48 10.34 11.27 -8.51
CA ASN A 48 9.86 9.89 -8.33
C ASN A 48 9.07 9.41 -9.55
N ARG A 49 8.21 10.29 -10.10
CA ARG A 49 7.42 10.03 -11.31
C ARG A 49 8.33 9.70 -12.51
N GLN A 50 9.35 10.53 -12.77
CA GLN A 50 10.28 10.30 -13.87
C GLN A 50 11.07 9.00 -13.71
N ARG A 51 11.52 8.70 -12.49
CA ARG A 51 12.21 7.44 -12.18
C ARG A 51 11.33 6.22 -12.46
N LEU A 52 10.06 6.26 -12.07
CA LEU A 52 9.11 5.17 -12.31
C LEU A 52 8.81 5.00 -13.80
N LEU A 53 8.58 6.09 -14.53
CA LEU A 53 8.36 6.04 -15.98
C LEU A 53 9.57 5.47 -16.73
N GLN A 54 10.78 5.83 -16.32
CA GLN A 54 12.00 5.27 -16.90
C GLN A 54 12.14 3.77 -16.58
N ALA A 55 11.81 3.35 -15.36
CA ALA A 55 11.83 1.94 -14.98
C ALA A 55 10.84 1.11 -15.81
N ILE A 56 9.63 1.63 -16.07
CA ILE A 56 8.64 0.99 -16.95
C ILE A 56 9.21 0.82 -18.36
N LYS A 57 9.79 1.87 -18.95
CA LYS A 57 10.43 1.78 -20.27
C LYS A 57 11.56 0.78 -20.33
N ASN A 58 12.37 0.70 -19.27
CA ASN A 58 13.47 -0.27 -19.18
C ASN A 58 12.94 -1.70 -19.24
N VAL A 59 11.86 -2.00 -18.51
CA VAL A 59 11.19 -3.31 -18.50
C VAL A 59 10.57 -3.63 -19.87
N GLU A 60 9.78 -2.72 -20.44
CA GLU A 60 9.12 -2.91 -21.74
C GLU A 60 10.11 -3.19 -22.87
N ASN A 61 11.26 -2.53 -22.84
CA ASN A 61 12.30 -2.69 -23.86
C ASN A 61 13.32 -3.80 -23.52
N GLY A 62 13.22 -4.44 -22.36
CA GLY A 62 14.20 -5.44 -21.91
C GLY A 62 15.62 -4.87 -21.73
N THR A 63 15.73 -3.59 -21.36
CA THR A 63 17.01 -2.88 -21.21
C THR A 63 17.26 -2.49 -19.76
N ASN A 64 18.53 -2.39 -19.34
CA ASN A 64 18.90 -1.97 -17.98
C ASN A 64 18.23 -2.81 -16.86
N LEU A 65 18.00 -4.10 -17.11
CA LEU A 65 17.47 -5.05 -16.13
C LEU A 65 18.61 -5.86 -15.53
N ILE A 66 18.56 -6.08 -14.22
CA ILE A 66 19.47 -6.98 -13.49
C ILE A 66 18.61 -8.06 -12.87
N GLU A 67 18.88 -9.31 -13.23
CA GLU A 67 18.24 -10.46 -12.60
C GLU A 67 18.90 -10.71 -11.25
N VAL A 68 18.08 -10.82 -10.20
CA VAL A 68 18.54 -11.05 -8.83
C VAL A 68 17.84 -12.28 -8.30
N ASN A 69 18.61 -13.25 -7.82
CA ASN A 69 18.08 -14.41 -7.13
C ASN A 69 17.77 -14.02 -5.67
N ILE A 70 16.50 -13.82 -5.35
CA ILE A 70 16.06 -13.47 -4.00
C ILE A 70 15.83 -14.77 -3.24
N VAL A 71 16.75 -15.12 -2.34
CA VAL A 71 16.60 -16.27 -1.46
C VAL A 71 15.63 -15.88 -0.33
N PRO A 72 14.55 -16.65 -0.07
CA PRO A 72 13.59 -16.36 0.99
C PRO A 72 14.16 -16.53 2.40
#